data_AF-A0A9J6Z921-F1
#
_entry.id   AF-A0A9J6Z921-F1
#
_cell.length_a   1.000
_cell.length_b   1.000
_cell.length_c   1.000
_cell.angle_alpha   90.00
_cell.angle_beta   90.00
_cell.angle_gamma   90.00
#
_symmetry.space_group_name_H-M   'P 1'
#
loop_
_entity.id
_entity.type
_entity.pdbx_description
1 polymer ?
#
loop_
_entity_poly.entity_id
_entity_poly.type
_entity_poly.pdbx_seq_one_letter_code
_entity_poly.pdbx_strand_id
1 'polypeptide(L)'
;MYKQNVETIAEAGAVKRDYMKQQPLGYFITTLLAGAYVGIGIILIFSLGAPLAQAGSPYQSLIMGATFGIALTLVIIAGAELFTGNNMIFTISTLAGKTTIKDTLSNWLIVFIGNLLGAVILALLVKATGLFDAAPADHLIFNSASKKMTAPFSELFFRGILCNWLVCLAIWMSMRLKSEGAKMFAIWWCLLAFIGSGYEHSVANMTLLSVAMLLPNHPEAINLVGWLHNMIPVTLGNMVGGILFVGLAYWRISPVRKI
;
A
#
# COMPACT_ATOMS: atom_id res chain seq x y z
N MET A 1 6.69 5.54 27.49
CA MET A 1 7.59 5.17 26.39
C MET A 1 7.09 5.63 25.02
N TYR A 2 5.83 5.34 24.61
CA TYR A 2 5.37 5.64 23.24
C TYR A 2 4.64 6.98 23.06
N LYS A 3 4.33 7.69 24.16
CA LYS A 3 3.52 8.92 24.16
C LYS A 3 3.97 9.95 23.11
N GLN A 4 5.27 10.27 23.06
CA GLN A 4 5.82 11.23 22.09
C GLN A 4 5.54 10.81 20.64
N ASN A 5 5.66 9.52 20.31
CA ASN A 5 5.39 9.04 18.96
C ASN A 5 3.90 9.08 18.61
N VAL A 6 3.03 8.74 19.58
CA VAL A 6 1.58 8.87 19.43
C VAL A 6 1.21 10.34 19.20
N GLU A 7 1.82 11.29 19.91
CA GLU A 7 1.65 12.74 19.70
C GLU A 7 2.09 13.14 18.30
N THR A 8 3.27 12.71 17.84
CA THR A 8 3.76 13.02 16.49
C THR A 8 2.83 12.49 15.41
N ILE A 9 2.31 11.26 15.54
CA ILE A 9 1.37 10.69 14.58
C ILE A 9 0.01 11.41 14.63
N ALA A 10 -0.48 11.73 15.82
CA ALA A 10 -1.72 12.46 15.98
C ALA A 10 -1.64 13.84 15.30
N GLU A 11 -0.51 14.54 15.45
CA GLU A 11 -0.26 15.83 14.81
C GLU A 11 -0.08 15.69 13.30
N ALA A 12 0.58 14.63 12.82
CA ALA A 12 0.68 14.34 11.38
C ALA A 12 -0.72 14.19 10.74
N GLY A 13 -1.67 13.56 11.43
CA GLY A 13 -3.06 13.50 10.95
C GLY A 13 -3.74 14.88 10.88
N ALA A 14 -3.48 15.78 11.85
CA ALA A 14 -3.98 17.15 11.83
C ALA A 14 -3.40 17.95 10.65
N VAL A 15 -2.09 17.88 10.45
CA VAL A 15 -1.39 18.54 9.33
C VAL A 15 -1.93 18.06 7.99
N LYS A 16 -2.11 16.75 7.81
CA LYS A 16 -2.71 16.17 6.60
C LYS A 16 -4.14 16.68 6.36
N ARG A 17 -4.96 16.74 7.43
CA ARG A 17 -6.33 17.28 7.39
C ARG A 17 -6.34 18.76 7.00
N ASP A 18 -5.40 19.56 7.51
CA ASP A 18 -5.29 20.97 7.18
C ASP A 18 -4.81 21.18 5.74
N TYR A 19 -3.81 20.43 5.28
CA TYR A 19 -3.36 20.47 3.88
C TYR A 19 -4.47 20.07 2.90
N MET A 20 -5.23 19.01 3.23
CA MET A 20 -6.39 18.57 2.45
C MET A 20 -7.46 19.66 2.29
N LYS A 21 -7.67 20.52 3.31
CA LYS A 21 -8.66 21.61 3.28
C LYS A 21 -8.14 22.86 2.62
N GLN A 22 -6.88 23.22 2.87
CA GLN A 22 -6.27 24.47 2.39
C GLN A 22 -5.79 24.36 0.94
N GLN A 23 -5.32 23.18 0.52
CA GLN A 23 -4.71 22.94 -0.78
C GLN A 23 -5.24 21.63 -1.38
N PRO A 24 -6.55 21.53 -1.67
CA PRO A 24 -7.19 20.28 -2.08
C PRO A 24 -6.57 19.66 -3.35
N LEU A 25 -6.20 20.49 -4.34
CA LEU A 25 -5.53 20.00 -5.55
C LEU A 25 -4.13 19.46 -5.24
N GLY A 26 -3.34 20.18 -4.44
CA GLY A 26 -2.02 19.72 -4.00
C GLY A 26 -2.09 18.41 -3.24
N TYR A 27 -3.02 18.31 -2.29
CA TYR A 27 -3.29 17.08 -1.54
C TYR A 27 -3.71 15.94 -2.49
N PHE A 28 -4.57 16.20 -3.47
CA PHE A 28 -4.96 15.16 -4.42
C PHE A 28 -3.77 14.69 -5.28
N ILE A 29 -2.89 15.59 -5.72
CA ILE A 29 -1.67 15.21 -6.45
C ILE A 29 -0.78 14.29 -5.61
N THR A 30 -0.60 14.56 -4.31
CA THR A 30 0.21 13.65 -3.46
C THR A 30 -0.43 12.27 -3.31
N THR A 31 -1.75 12.15 -3.40
CA THR A 31 -2.43 10.84 -3.42
C THR A 31 -2.24 10.10 -4.75
N LEU A 32 -2.21 10.80 -5.89
CA LEU A 32 -1.86 10.21 -7.18
C LEU A 32 -0.42 9.67 -7.16
N LEU A 33 0.52 10.48 -6.65
CA LEU A 33 1.93 10.11 -6.55
C LEU A 33 2.12 8.85 -5.72
N ALA A 34 1.46 8.71 -4.57
CA ALA A 34 1.60 7.51 -3.74
C ALA A 34 1.16 6.23 -4.46
N GLY A 35 0.06 6.29 -5.23
CA GLY A 35 -0.39 5.17 -6.06
C GLY A 35 0.66 4.77 -7.10
N ALA A 36 1.21 5.75 -7.81
CA ALA A 36 2.27 5.53 -8.77
C ALA A 36 3.57 5.00 -8.11
N TYR A 37 3.98 5.54 -6.97
CA TYR A 37 5.20 5.11 -6.26
C TYR A 37 5.14 3.67 -5.79
N VAL A 38 4.00 3.26 -5.22
CA VAL A 38 3.78 1.85 -4.87
C VAL A 38 3.76 0.98 -6.13
N GLY A 39 3.14 1.48 -7.20
CA GLY A 39 3.11 0.80 -8.49
C GLY A 39 4.49 0.60 -9.11
N ILE A 40 5.42 1.55 -9.00
CA ILE A 40 6.80 1.40 -9.48
C ILE A 40 7.47 0.20 -8.80
N GLY A 41 7.24 0.01 -7.50
CA GLY A 41 7.70 -1.18 -6.78
C GLY A 41 7.09 -2.47 -7.35
N ILE A 42 5.81 -2.47 -7.73
CA ILE A 42 5.18 -3.61 -8.38
C ILE A 42 5.86 -3.93 -9.72
N ILE A 43 6.08 -2.93 -10.58
CA ILE A 43 6.74 -3.16 -11.87
C ILE A 43 8.13 -3.77 -11.66
N LEU A 44 8.93 -3.21 -10.75
CA LEU A 44 10.26 -3.71 -10.43
C LEU A 44 10.24 -5.19 -10.01
N ILE A 45 9.42 -5.55 -9.02
CA ILE A 45 9.44 -6.93 -8.50
C ILE A 45 8.91 -7.94 -9.52
N PHE A 46 7.98 -7.55 -10.39
CA PHE A 46 7.48 -8.44 -11.44
C PHE A 46 8.49 -8.59 -12.59
N SER A 47 9.22 -7.52 -12.94
CA SER A 47 10.33 -7.60 -13.91
C SER A 47 11.47 -8.48 -13.40
N LEU A 48 11.80 -8.43 -12.11
CA LEU A 48 12.84 -9.28 -11.51
C LEU A 48 12.35 -10.70 -11.21
N GLY A 49 11.08 -10.85 -10.83
CA GLY A 49 10.48 -12.12 -10.46
C GLY A 49 10.15 -13.01 -11.66
N ALA A 50 9.77 -12.45 -12.80
CA ALA A 50 9.34 -13.24 -13.96
C ALA A 50 10.42 -14.19 -14.51
N PRO A 51 11.68 -13.77 -14.71
CA PRO A 51 12.75 -14.70 -15.12
C PRO A 51 13.01 -15.81 -14.09
N LEU A 52 12.91 -15.48 -12.79
CA LEU A 52 13.08 -16.46 -11.71
C LEU A 52 11.94 -17.48 -11.69
N ALA A 53 10.70 -17.04 -11.93
CA ALA A 53 9.54 -17.91 -12.05
C ALA A 53 9.69 -18.86 -13.25
N GLN A 54 10.11 -18.33 -14.40
CA GLN A 54 10.36 -19.12 -15.61
C GLN A 54 11.44 -20.19 -15.39
N ALA A 55 12.48 -19.86 -14.62
CA ALA A 55 13.54 -20.79 -14.25
C ALA A 55 13.16 -21.76 -13.11
N GLY A 56 11.94 -21.67 -12.54
CA GLY A 56 11.52 -22.49 -11.40
C GLY A 56 12.33 -22.23 -10.12
N SER A 57 12.88 -21.03 -9.96
CA SER A 57 13.79 -20.70 -8.85
C SER A 57 13.05 -20.61 -7.51
N PRO A 58 13.54 -21.27 -6.44
CA PRO A 58 12.96 -21.17 -5.10
C PRO A 58 13.16 -19.78 -4.48
N TYR A 59 14.02 -18.94 -5.06
CA TYR A 59 14.35 -17.61 -4.53
C TYR A 59 13.45 -16.48 -5.08
N GLN A 60 12.46 -16.81 -5.92
CA GLN A 60 11.57 -15.81 -6.51
C GLN A 60 10.95 -14.88 -5.46
N SER A 61 10.29 -15.43 -4.44
CA SER A 61 9.63 -14.63 -3.38
C SER A 61 10.61 -13.81 -2.55
N LEU A 62 11.82 -14.33 -2.31
CA LEU A 62 12.88 -13.62 -1.59
C LEU A 62 13.34 -12.40 -2.36
N ILE A 63 13.65 -12.55 -3.66
CA ILE A 63 14.12 -11.43 -4.49
C ILE A 63 13.01 -10.39 -4.70
N MET A 64 11.78 -10.82 -4.95
CA MET A 64 10.64 -9.91 -5.04
C MET A 64 10.45 -9.13 -3.74
N GLY A 65 10.49 -9.79 -2.58
CA GLY A 65 10.37 -9.10 -1.30
C GLY A 65 11.53 -8.15 -1.00
N ALA A 66 12.77 -8.60 -1.25
CA ALA A 66 13.97 -7.82 -0.98
C ALA A 66 14.09 -6.56 -1.86
N THR A 67 13.40 -6.53 -3.00
CA THR A 67 13.45 -5.38 -3.93
C THR A 67 12.20 -4.51 -3.87
N PHE A 68 11.14 -4.94 -3.17
CA PHE A 68 9.91 -4.15 -3.04
C PHE A 68 10.06 -2.90 -2.16
N GLY A 69 11.11 -2.83 -1.32
CA GLY A 69 11.35 -1.72 -0.37
C GLY A 69 11.23 -0.31 -0.96
N ILE A 70 11.53 -0.16 -2.25
CA ILE A 70 11.39 1.10 -3.00
C ILE A 70 9.97 1.70 -2.91
N ALA A 71 8.92 0.87 -2.89
CA ALA A 71 7.53 1.31 -2.92
C ALA A 71 7.20 2.29 -1.79
N LEU A 72 7.42 1.86 -0.54
CA LEU A 72 7.14 2.69 0.63
C LEU A 72 8.27 3.69 0.90
N THR A 73 9.49 3.43 0.44
CA THR A 73 10.60 4.39 0.54
C THR A 73 10.28 5.67 -0.23
N LEU A 74 9.78 5.56 -1.47
CA LEU A 74 9.35 6.72 -2.26
C LEU A 74 8.21 7.48 -1.55
N VAL A 75 7.20 6.77 -1.04
CA VAL A 75 6.08 7.39 -0.34
C VAL A 75 6.53 8.18 0.89
N ILE A 76 7.45 7.63 1.69
CA ILE A 76 7.87 8.24 2.97
C ILE A 76 8.95 9.29 2.79
N ILE A 77 9.95 9.03 1.93
CA ILE A 77 11.12 9.89 1.77
C ILE A 77 10.84 11.02 0.78
N ALA A 78 10.21 10.73 -0.37
CA ALA A 78 9.85 11.78 -1.33
C ALA A 78 8.59 12.56 -0.89
N GLY A 79 7.71 11.91 -0.13
CA GLY A 79 6.50 12.50 0.43
C GLY A 79 5.28 12.33 -0.48
N ALA A 80 4.38 11.43 -0.09
CA ALA A 80 3.11 11.20 -0.75
C ALA A 80 2.05 10.67 0.22
N GLU A 81 0.77 10.74 -0.16
CA GLU A 81 -0.35 10.36 0.70
C GLU A 81 -0.85 8.95 0.36
N LEU A 82 -0.61 8.00 1.27
CA LEU A 82 -0.92 6.59 1.07
C LEU A 82 -2.07 6.13 1.96
N PHE A 83 -3.08 5.51 1.34
CA PHE A 83 -4.32 5.08 2.00
C PHE A 83 -4.06 4.15 3.18
N THR A 84 -3.24 3.12 2.97
CA THR A 84 -2.95 2.08 3.95
C THR A 84 -2.25 2.63 5.19
N GLY A 85 -1.30 3.56 5.01
CA GLY A 85 -0.68 4.29 6.12
C GLY A 85 -1.65 5.23 6.85
N ASN A 86 -2.52 5.92 6.11
CA ASN A 86 -3.51 6.82 6.68
C ASN A 86 -4.58 6.10 7.52
N ASN A 87 -4.76 4.78 7.37
CA ASN A 87 -5.60 4.00 8.29
C ASN A 87 -5.10 4.10 9.75
N MET A 88 -3.79 4.00 9.99
CA MET A 88 -3.21 4.19 11.32
C MET A 88 -3.21 5.66 11.73
N ILE A 89 -2.70 6.55 10.86
CA ILE A 89 -2.45 7.96 11.21
C ILE A 89 -3.75 8.66 11.61
N PHE A 90 -4.80 8.55 10.79
CA PHE A 90 -6.07 9.20 11.08
C PHE A 90 -6.83 8.53 12.24
N THR A 91 -6.65 7.23 12.47
CA THR A 91 -7.19 6.56 13.66
C THR A 91 -6.60 7.18 14.93
N ILE A 92 -5.26 7.27 15.02
CA ILE A 92 -4.59 7.87 16.18
C ILE A 92 -4.97 9.35 16.33
N SER A 93 -4.98 10.11 15.23
CA SER A 93 -5.33 11.53 15.26
C SER A 93 -6.77 11.78 15.72
N THR A 94 -7.71 10.93 15.30
CA THR A 94 -9.12 11.01 15.72
C THR A 94 -9.28 10.64 17.18
N LEU A 95 -8.65 9.55 17.63
CA LEU A 95 -8.66 9.13 19.03
C LEU A 95 -8.02 10.18 19.95
N ALA A 96 -7.03 10.93 19.45
CA ALA A 96 -6.42 12.05 20.15
C ALA A 96 -7.26 13.35 20.11
N GLY A 97 -8.37 13.39 19.37
CA GLY A 97 -9.23 14.57 19.23
C GLY A 97 -8.66 15.67 18.32
N LYS A 98 -7.65 15.34 17.50
CA LYS A 98 -6.99 16.26 16.57
C LYS A 98 -7.71 16.36 15.23
N THR A 99 -8.32 15.26 14.79
CA THR A 99 -9.22 15.18 13.63
C THR A 99 -10.59 14.66 14.05
N THR A 100 -11.62 14.97 13.26
CA THR A 100 -12.95 14.39 13.43
C THR A 100 -13.08 13.08 12.66
N ILE A 101 -14.10 12.27 13.00
CA ILE A 101 -14.44 11.07 12.22
C ILE A 101 -14.73 11.45 10.74
N LYS A 102 -15.39 12.59 10.51
CA LYS A 102 -15.64 13.10 9.16
C LYS A 102 -14.35 13.38 8.41
N ASP A 103 -13.38 14.04 9.03
CA ASP A 103 -12.06 14.30 8.42
C ASP A 103 -11.38 12.98 8.02
N THR A 104 -11.46 11.95 8.88
CA THR A 104 -10.89 10.62 8.63
C THR A 104 -11.54 9.91 7.46
N LEU A 105 -12.88 9.86 7.42
CA LEU A 105 -13.61 9.22 6.33
C LEU A 105 -13.38 9.94 4.99
N SER A 106 -13.39 11.29 5.01
CA SER A 106 -13.06 12.09 3.81
C SER A 106 -11.64 11.81 3.35
N ASN A 107 -10.68 11.74 4.28
CA ASN A 107 -9.29 11.43 3.94
C ASN A 107 -9.16 10.06 3.29
N TRP A 108 -9.69 9.01 3.92
CA TRP A 108 -9.61 7.65 3.40
C TRP A 108 -10.21 7.53 2.01
N LEU A 109 -11.36 8.17 1.75
CA LEU A 109 -11.99 8.17 0.44
C LEU A 109 -11.12 8.86 -0.62
N ILE A 110 -10.67 10.10 -0.35
CA ILE A 110 -9.87 10.89 -1.29
C ILE A 110 -8.57 10.16 -1.62
N VAL A 111 -7.88 9.67 -0.59
CA VAL A 111 -6.58 9.01 -0.75
C VAL A 111 -6.72 7.68 -1.48
N PHE A 112 -7.77 6.89 -1.18
CA PHE A 112 -8.01 5.63 -1.90
C PHE A 112 -8.26 5.87 -3.40
N ILE A 113 -9.12 6.83 -3.74
CA ILE A 113 -9.42 7.19 -5.14
C ILE A 113 -8.17 7.71 -5.84
N GLY A 114 -7.41 8.61 -5.20
CA GLY A 114 -6.19 9.14 -5.78
C GLY A 114 -5.11 8.07 -5.95
N ASN A 115 -4.92 7.19 -4.98
CA ASN A 115 -4.00 6.06 -5.11
C ASN A 115 -4.39 5.16 -6.30
N LEU A 116 -5.69 4.88 -6.48
CA LEU A 116 -6.18 4.11 -7.63
C LEU A 116 -5.87 4.80 -8.95
N LEU A 117 -6.21 6.09 -9.07
CA LEU A 117 -5.96 6.85 -10.30
C LEU A 117 -4.47 6.96 -10.62
N GLY A 118 -3.62 7.16 -9.60
CA GLY A 118 -2.17 7.15 -9.76
C GLY A 118 -1.65 5.79 -10.24
N ALA A 119 -2.17 4.69 -9.69
CA ALA A 119 -1.83 3.34 -10.12
C ALA A 119 -2.27 3.04 -11.56
N VAL A 120 -3.45 3.51 -11.97
CA VAL A 120 -3.96 3.36 -13.35
C VAL A 120 -3.16 4.20 -14.34
N ILE A 121 -2.83 5.45 -13.99
CA ILE A 121 -1.96 6.31 -14.81
C ILE A 121 -0.60 5.62 -15.04
N LEU A 122 0.01 5.10 -13.97
CA LEU A 122 1.26 4.34 -14.11
C LEU A 122 1.05 3.10 -15.00
N ALA A 123 -0.02 2.34 -14.81
CA ALA A 123 -0.27 1.14 -15.61
C ALA A 123 -0.39 1.45 -17.11
N LEU A 124 -1.03 2.56 -17.47
CA LEU A 124 -1.10 3.07 -18.85
C LEU A 124 0.28 3.46 -19.38
N LEU A 125 1.10 4.15 -18.57
CA LEU A 125 2.47 4.50 -18.96
C LEU A 125 3.32 3.25 -19.19
N VAL A 126 3.23 2.26 -18.30
CA VAL A 126 3.93 0.97 -18.44
C VAL A 126 3.49 0.24 -19.70
N LYS A 127 2.19 0.17 -19.98
CA LYS A 127 1.69 -0.38 -21.25
C LYS A 127 2.30 0.34 -22.45
N ALA A 128 2.34 1.67 -22.44
CA ALA A 128 2.88 2.47 -23.53
C ALA A 128 4.40 2.24 -23.77
N THR A 129 5.13 1.71 -22.78
CA THR A 129 6.54 1.33 -22.98
C THR A 129 6.72 0.02 -23.76
N GLY A 130 5.68 -0.80 -23.89
CA GLY A 130 5.76 -2.14 -24.48
C GLY A 130 6.46 -3.20 -23.61
N LEU A 131 6.81 -2.87 -22.35
CA LEU A 131 7.62 -3.72 -21.46
C LEU A 131 7.05 -5.15 -21.28
N PHE A 132 5.74 -5.31 -21.31
CA PHE A 132 5.06 -6.59 -21.10
C PHE A 132 4.21 -7.03 -22.30
N ASP A 133 4.38 -6.44 -23.49
CA ASP A 133 3.55 -6.76 -24.66
C ASP A 133 3.71 -8.20 -25.13
N ALA A 134 4.93 -8.74 -25.02
CA ALA A 134 5.26 -10.12 -25.35
C ALA A 134 5.03 -11.11 -24.18
N ALA A 135 4.42 -10.67 -23.06
CA ALA A 135 4.17 -11.56 -21.93
C ALA A 135 3.20 -12.68 -22.36
N PRO A 136 3.60 -13.97 -22.26
CA PRO A 136 2.71 -15.09 -22.54
C PRO A 136 1.61 -15.20 -21.46
N ALA A 137 0.53 -15.94 -21.72
CA ALA A 137 -0.61 -16.06 -20.80
C ALA A 137 -0.23 -16.66 -19.43
N ASP A 138 0.85 -17.44 -19.35
CA ASP A 138 1.42 -18.01 -18.13
C ASP A 138 2.51 -17.13 -17.48
N HIS A 139 2.73 -15.92 -17.99
CA HIS A 139 3.65 -14.96 -17.39
C HIS A 139 3.27 -14.70 -15.92
N LEU A 140 4.30 -14.46 -15.08
CA LEU A 140 4.12 -14.28 -13.64
C LEU A 140 3.08 -13.20 -13.28
N ILE A 141 2.97 -12.14 -14.09
CA ILE A 141 2.01 -11.06 -13.89
C ILE A 141 0.56 -11.55 -13.97
N PHE A 142 0.23 -12.36 -14.97
CA PHE A 142 -1.11 -12.91 -15.16
C PHE A 142 -1.40 -13.99 -14.13
N ASN A 143 -0.45 -14.91 -13.90
CA ASN A 143 -0.59 -15.94 -12.88
C ASN A 143 -0.83 -15.35 -11.48
N SER A 144 -0.14 -14.28 -11.13
CA SER A 144 -0.32 -13.61 -9.84
C SER A 144 -1.65 -12.86 -9.76
N ALA A 145 -2.03 -12.14 -10.83
CA ALA A 145 -3.31 -11.44 -10.89
C ALA A 145 -4.50 -12.41 -10.84
N SER A 146 -4.51 -13.48 -11.65
CA SER A 146 -5.55 -14.51 -11.64
C SER A 146 -5.69 -15.18 -10.28
N LYS A 147 -4.58 -15.57 -9.64
CA LYS A 147 -4.60 -16.13 -8.28
C LYS A 147 -5.24 -15.16 -7.27
N LYS A 148 -4.89 -13.88 -7.33
CA LYS A 148 -5.43 -12.84 -6.44
C LYS A 148 -6.91 -12.55 -6.69
N MET A 149 -7.35 -12.57 -7.94
CA MET A 149 -8.72 -12.30 -8.36
C MET A 149 -9.69 -13.47 -8.12
N THR A 150 -9.17 -14.68 -7.87
CA THR A 150 -9.97 -15.90 -7.65
C THR A 150 -9.82 -16.49 -6.25
N ALA A 151 -8.90 -15.98 -5.43
CA ALA A 151 -8.69 -16.44 -4.08
C ALA A 151 -9.94 -16.28 -3.19
N PRO A 152 -10.16 -17.15 -2.19
CA PRO A 152 -11.27 -17.01 -1.27
C PRO A 152 -11.25 -15.68 -0.51
N PHE A 153 -12.42 -15.08 -0.29
CA PHE A 153 -12.57 -13.80 0.41
C PHE A 153 -11.85 -13.80 1.76
N SER A 154 -11.98 -14.88 2.54
CA SER A 154 -11.37 -15.00 3.87
C SER A 154 -9.85 -14.93 3.81
N GLU A 155 -9.22 -15.61 2.85
CA GLU A 155 -7.77 -15.57 2.68
C GLU A 155 -7.29 -14.16 2.35
N LEU A 156 -7.95 -13.51 1.40
CA LEU A 156 -7.63 -12.14 0.98
C LEU A 156 -7.78 -11.15 2.14
N PHE A 157 -8.84 -11.29 2.94
CA PHE A 157 -9.10 -10.45 4.09
C PHE A 157 -8.00 -10.57 5.15
N PHE A 158 -7.67 -11.80 5.58
CA PHE A 158 -6.64 -12.00 6.62
C PHE A 158 -5.23 -11.66 6.12
N ARG A 159 -4.90 -11.97 4.86
CA ARG A 159 -3.65 -11.49 4.24
C ARG A 159 -3.60 -9.96 4.17
N GLY A 160 -4.75 -9.30 3.98
CA GLY A 160 -4.87 -7.85 4.05
C GLY A 160 -4.57 -7.28 5.44
N ILE A 161 -5.07 -7.93 6.50
CA ILE A 161 -4.78 -7.54 7.89
C ILE A 161 -3.28 -7.58 8.16
N LEU A 162 -2.65 -8.72 7.87
CA LEU A 162 -1.23 -8.95 8.14
C LEU A 162 -0.34 -8.00 7.33
N CYS A 163 -0.71 -7.73 6.08
CA CYS A 163 -0.01 -6.76 5.25
C CYS A 163 0.00 -5.37 5.90
N ASN A 164 -1.18 -4.81 6.21
CA ASN A 164 -1.22 -3.43 6.67
C ASN A 164 -0.75 -3.27 8.12
N TRP A 165 -0.72 -4.35 8.90
CA TRP A 165 0.00 -4.34 10.17
C TRP A 165 1.49 -4.03 9.94
N LEU A 166 2.15 -4.72 9.00
CA LEU A 166 3.55 -4.49 8.66
C LEU A 166 3.79 -3.12 7.99
N VAL A 167 2.92 -2.68 7.08
CA VAL A 167 3.04 -1.36 6.43
C VAL A 167 2.91 -0.23 7.46
N CYS A 168 1.92 -0.30 8.35
CA CYS A 168 1.76 0.70 9.40
C CYS A 168 2.89 0.63 10.44
N LEU A 169 3.46 -0.55 10.72
CA LEU A 169 4.66 -0.67 11.56
C LEU A 169 5.90 -0.04 10.91
N ALA A 170 6.07 -0.16 9.59
CA ALA A 170 7.14 0.52 8.87
C ALA A 170 7.05 2.05 9.05
N ILE A 171 5.85 2.61 8.90
CA ILE A 171 5.59 4.05 9.07
C ILE A 171 5.76 4.46 10.54
N TRP A 172 5.23 3.66 11.46
CA TRP A 172 5.38 3.89 12.90
C TRP A 172 6.86 3.94 13.30
N MET A 173 7.67 3.00 12.83
CA MET A 173 9.10 2.96 13.09
C MET A 173 9.83 4.11 12.40
N SER A 174 9.49 4.44 11.15
CA SER A 174 10.16 5.53 10.43
C SER A 174 9.96 6.89 11.10
N MET A 175 8.82 7.12 11.76
CA MET A 175 8.55 8.33 12.54
C MET A 175 9.33 8.39 13.88
N ARG A 176 9.81 7.24 14.37
CA ARG A 176 10.64 7.15 15.59
C ARG A 176 12.14 7.28 15.31
N LEU A 177 12.56 6.98 14.08
CA LEU A 177 13.97 6.93 13.68
C LEU A 177 14.43 8.30 13.17
N LYS A 178 15.64 8.70 13.55
CA LYS A 178 16.23 10.00 13.17
C LYS A 178 17.04 9.97 11.86
N SER A 179 17.60 8.80 11.51
CA SER A 179 18.43 8.64 10.31
C SER A 179 17.61 8.10 9.14
N GLU A 180 17.72 8.73 7.97
CA GLU A 180 17.04 8.28 6.74
C GLU A 180 17.43 6.85 6.37
N GLY A 181 18.70 6.47 6.52
CA GLY A 181 19.15 5.10 6.29
C GLY A 181 18.47 4.07 7.21
N ALA A 182 18.25 4.43 8.48
CA ALA A 182 17.53 3.58 9.42
C ALA A 182 16.05 3.46 9.06
N LYS A 183 15.41 4.54 8.59
CA LYS A 183 14.01 4.52 8.11
C LYS A 183 13.88 3.60 6.90
N MET A 184 14.77 3.73 5.91
CA MET A 184 14.80 2.88 4.72
C MET A 184 14.98 1.40 5.09
N PHE A 185 15.84 1.09 6.06
CA PHE A 185 16.02 -0.28 6.53
C PHE A 185 14.78 -0.86 7.23
N ALA A 186 14.10 -0.07 8.07
CA ALA A 186 12.86 -0.49 8.72
C ALA A 186 11.74 -0.74 7.69
N ILE A 187 11.65 0.12 6.68
CA ILE A 187 10.73 -0.04 5.53
C ILE A 187 11.07 -1.33 4.78
N TRP A 188 12.34 -1.50 4.41
CA TRP A 188 12.81 -2.67 3.66
C TRP A 188 12.44 -3.98 4.35
N TRP A 189 12.69 -4.10 5.66
CA TRP A 189 12.34 -5.30 6.42
C TRP A 189 10.86 -5.61 6.42
N CYS A 190 10.00 -4.61 6.65
CA CYS A 190 8.55 -4.82 6.68
C CYS A 190 8.00 -5.21 5.30
N LEU A 191 8.55 -4.61 4.24
CA LEU A 191 8.15 -4.88 2.86
C LEU A 191 8.62 -6.25 2.39
N LEU A 192 9.86 -6.63 2.72
CA LEU A 192 10.35 -7.99 2.53
C LEU A 192 9.45 -9.00 3.23
N ALA A 193 9.10 -8.75 4.50
CA ALA A 193 8.28 -9.67 5.28
C ALA A 193 6.90 -9.87 4.64
N PHE A 194 6.19 -8.80 4.25
CA PHE A 194 4.83 -8.97 3.74
C PHE A 194 4.78 -9.54 2.32
N ILE A 195 5.72 -9.17 1.44
CA ILE A 195 5.79 -9.71 0.08
C ILE A 195 6.26 -11.16 0.12
N GLY A 196 7.34 -11.45 0.87
CA GLY A 196 7.90 -12.78 1.00
C GLY A 196 6.92 -13.77 1.66
N SER A 197 6.05 -13.29 2.55
CA SER A 197 5.01 -14.11 3.19
C SER A 197 3.71 -14.22 2.37
N GLY A 198 3.59 -13.52 1.24
CA GLY A 198 2.40 -13.59 0.38
C GLY A 198 1.17 -12.85 0.91
N TYR A 199 1.37 -11.75 1.66
CA TYR A 199 0.29 -10.90 2.14
C TYR A 199 -0.22 -9.92 1.06
N GLU A 200 -1.37 -9.29 1.31
CA GLU A 200 -2.12 -8.53 0.29
C GLU A 200 -2.18 -7.02 0.60
N HIS A 201 -1.71 -6.19 -0.32
CA HIS A 201 -1.72 -4.73 -0.20
C HIS A 201 -2.64 -4.11 -1.25
N SER A 202 -3.72 -3.46 -0.81
CA SER A 202 -4.75 -2.88 -1.70
C SER A 202 -4.16 -1.96 -2.77
N VAL A 203 -3.32 -0.98 -2.39
CA VAL A 203 -2.74 -0.02 -3.34
C VAL A 203 -1.72 -0.67 -4.28
N ALA A 204 -1.03 -1.74 -3.86
CA ALA A 204 -0.11 -2.45 -4.75
C ALA A 204 -0.89 -3.30 -5.76
N ASN A 205 -1.99 -3.91 -5.30
CA ASN A 205 -2.91 -4.64 -6.15
C ASN A 205 -3.57 -3.72 -7.19
N MET A 206 -3.84 -2.44 -6.87
CA MET A 206 -4.35 -1.48 -7.87
C MET A 206 -3.45 -1.45 -9.12
N THR A 207 -2.12 -1.40 -8.98
CA THR A 207 -1.21 -1.44 -10.13
C THR A 207 -1.15 -2.83 -10.76
N LEU A 208 -0.89 -3.88 -9.98
CA LEU A 208 -0.71 -5.24 -10.52
C LEU A 208 -1.93 -5.67 -11.34
N LEU A 209 -3.12 -5.51 -10.78
CA LEU A 209 -4.36 -5.94 -11.41
C LEU A 209 -4.71 -5.06 -12.61
N SER A 210 -4.45 -3.74 -12.55
CA SER A 210 -4.70 -2.84 -13.68
C SER A 210 -3.75 -3.10 -14.84
N VAL A 211 -2.45 -3.33 -14.58
CA VAL A 211 -1.50 -3.71 -15.63
C VAL A 211 -1.94 -5.02 -16.27
N ALA A 212 -2.26 -6.04 -15.47
CA ALA A 212 -2.70 -7.33 -15.99
C ALA A 212 -3.95 -7.21 -16.87
N MET A 213 -4.95 -6.41 -16.49
CA MET A 213 -6.15 -6.17 -17.30
C MET A 213 -5.89 -5.38 -18.60
N LEU A 214 -4.80 -4.61 -18.65
CA LEU A 214 -4.49 -3.75 -19.80
C LEU A 214 -3.67 -4.45 -20.89
N LEU A 215 -3.03 -5.58 -20.58
CA LEU A 215 -2.15 -6.34 -21.50
C LEU A 215 -2.96 -7.30 -22.39
N PRO A 216 -2.58 -7.49 -23.67
CA PRO A 216 -3.42 -8.18 -24.65
C PRO A 216 -3.65 -9.68 -24.39
N ASN A 217 -2.72 -10.36 -23.72
CA ASN A 217 -2.73 -11.82 -23.54
C ASN A 217 -3.29 -12.26 -22.18
N HIS A 218 -4.05 -11.40 -21.49
CA HIS A 218 -4.55 -11.73 -20.16
C HIS A 218 -5.61 -12.84 -20.22
N PRO A 219 -5.58 -13.83 -19.30
CA PRO A 219 -6.65 -14.84 -19.20
C PRO A 219 -8.02 -14.23 -18.90
N GLU A 220 -9.11 -14.94 -19.25
CA GLU A 220 -10.50 -14.50 -19.00
C GLU A 220 -10.81 -14.24 -17.51
N ALA A 221 -10.12 -14.96 -16.62
CA ALA A 221 -10.23 -14.78 -15.17
C ALA A 221 -9.77 -13.37 -14.71
N ILE A 222 -9.01 -12.66 -15.54
CA ILE A 222 -8.56 -11.29 -15.30
C ILE A 222 -9.59 -10.33 -15.89
N ASN A 223 -10.53 -9.90 -15.06
CA ASN A 223 -11.62 -9.03 -15.45
C ASN A 223 -12.05 -8.12 -14.28
N LEU A 224 -12.99 -7.20 -14.54
CA LEU A 224 -13.44 -6.23 -13.53
C LEU A 224 -14.10 -6.90 -12.31
N VAL A 225 -14.80 -8.02 -12.50
CA VAL A 225 -15.42 -8.76 -11.39
C VAL A 225 -14.34 -9.36 -10.49
N GLY A 226 -13.34 -10.00 -11.08
CA GLY A 226 -12.17 -10.51 -10.35
C GLY A 226 -11.38 -9.41 -9.65
N TRP A 227 -11.25 -8.24 -10.30
CA TRP A 227 -10.62 -7.06 -9.70
C TRP A 227 -11.37 -6.62 -8.44
N LEU A 228 -12.70 -6.49 -8.50
CA LEU A 228 -13.53 -6.12 -7.35
C LEU A 228 -13.50 -7.20 -6.26
N HIS A 229 -13.53 -8.48 -6.65
CA HIS A 229 -13.44 -9.63 -5.75
C HIS A 229 -12.14 -9.63 -4.95
N ASN A 230 -11.03 -9.15 -5.54
CA ASN A 230 -9.79 -8.93 -4.80
C ASN A 230 -9.84 -7.67 -3.92
N MET A 231 -10.20 -6.54 -4.53
CA MET A 231 -9.99 -5.23 -3.92
C MET A 231 -10.84 -5.02 -2.67
N ILE A 232 -12.05 -5.58 -2.60
CA ILE A 232 -12.94 -5.44 -1.44
C ILE A 232 -12.33 -6.09 -0.18
N PRO A 233 -12.10 -7.42 -0.12
CA PRO A 233 -11.57 -8.06 1.08
C PRO A 233 -10.19 -7.54 1.46
N VAL A 234 -9.30 -7.28 0.49
CA VAL A 234 -7.94 -6.78 0.78
C VAL A 234 -8.00 -5.39 1.40
N THR A 235 -8.85 -4.49 0.88
CA THR A 235 -9.00 -3.14 1.43
C THR A 235 -9.58 -3.18 2.85
N LEU A 236 -10.61 -3.98 3.09
CA LEU A 236 -11.19 -4.16 4.42
C LEU A 236 -10.18 -4.76 5.40
N GLY A 237 -9.42 -5.75 4.96
CA GLY A 237 -8.34 -6.35 5.74
C GLY A 237 -7.26 -5.33 6.09
N ASN A 238 -6.80 -4.54 5.10
CA ASN A 238 -5.83 -3.47 5.34
C ASN A 238 -6.37 -2.45 6.36
N MET A 239 -7.63 -2.02 6.24
CA MET A 239 -8.24 -1.11 7.21
C MET A 239 -8.20 -1.70 8.62
N VAL A 240 -8.60 -2.96 8.80
CA VAL A 240 -8.55 -3.65 10.10
C VAL A 240 -7.10 -3.70 10.65
N GLY A 241 -6.13 -4.04 9.82
CA GLY A 241 -4.71 -4.06 10.19
C GLY A 241 -4.20 -2.71 10.69
N GLY A 242 -4.47 -1.64 9.94
CA GLY A 242 -4.02 -0.29 10.29
C GLY A 242 -4.79 0.33 11.47
N ILE A 243 -6.13 0.17 11.50
CA ILE A 243 -7.01 0.76 12.51
C ILE A 243 -6.85 0.05 13.85
N LEU A 244 -7.04 -1.28 13.90
CA LEU A 244 -7.11 -2.01 15.16
C LEU A 244 -5.73 -2.38 15.69
N PHE A 245 -4.90 -2.99 14.86
CA PHE A 245 -3.65 -3.62 15.32
C PHE A 245 -2.48 -2.66 15.47
N VAL A 246 -2.55 -1.47 14.87
CA VAL A 246 -1.54 -0.43 15.05
C VAL A 246 -2.15 0.83 15.64
N GLY A 247 -3.12 1.47 14.97
CA GLY A 247 -3.69 2.74 15.40
C GLY A 247 -4.28 2.72 16.81
N LEU A 248 -5.29 1.87 17.02
CA LEU A 248 -5.95 1.71 18.31
C LEU A 248 -5.01 1.11 19.37
N ALA A 249 -4.25 0.07 19.01
CA ALA A 249 -3.33 -0.61 19.92
C ALA A 249 -2.29 0.36 20.53
N TYR A 250 -1.56 1.10 19.68
CA TYR A 250 -0.53 2.02 20.16
C TYR A 250 -1.11 3.25 20.89
N TRP A 251 -2.27 3.75 20.45
CA TRP A 251 -2.93 4.82 21.19
C TRP A 251 -3.39 4.33 22.57
N ARG A 252 -3.93 3.12 22.71
CA ARG A 252 -4.41 2.61 24.00
C ARG A 252 -3.32 2.39 25.03
N ILE A 253 -2.12 1.97 24.63
CA ILE A 253 -1.00 1.79 25.56
C ILE A 253 -0.28 3.11 25.90
N SER A 254 -0.56 4.20 25.20
CA SER A 254 0.04 5.53 25.45
C SER A 254 -0.90 6.64 24.98
N PRO A 255 -2.05 6.83 25.64
CA PRO A 255 -3.10 7.71 25.17
C PRO A 255 -2.67 9.18 25.20
N VAL A 256 -3.05 9.89 24.14
CA VAL A 256 -2.90 11.33 23.99
C VAL A 256 -4.30 11.88 23.76
N ARG A 257 -4.62 13.01 24.40
CA ARG A 257 -5.90 13.71 24.22
C ARG A 257 -5.62 15.18 23.93
N LYS A 258 -6.57 15.84 23.28
CA LYS A 258 -6.57 17.29 23.09
C LYS A 258 -6.44 17.97 24.46
N ILE A 259 -5.41 18.80 24.63
CA ILE A 259 -5.30 19.79 25.71
C ILE A 259 -6.11 21.00 25.27
#